data_AF-A0A535R2A8-F1
#
_entry.id   AF-A0A535R2A8-F1
#
_cell.length_a   1.000
_cell.length_b   1.000
_cell.length_c   1.000
_cell.angle_alpha   90.00
_cell.angle_beta   90.00
_cell.angle_gamma   90.00
#
_symmetry.space_group_name_H-M   'P 1'
#
loop_
_entity.id
_entity.type
_entity.pdbx_description
1 polymer ?
#
loop_
_entity_poly.entity_id
_entity_poly.type
_entity_poly.pdbx_seq_one_letter_code
_entity_poly.pdbx_strand_id
1 'polypeptide(L)'
;MTERGFVVWFTGLSGAGKSTLAERLRVELQALGRRVEVLDGDEVRTHLSKGLGFSKEDRDTNIRRIGYVARLVARSGGVAVTAAISPYRQIRDEVRAQAPAFFEVYVRCSLEELTRRDVKGLYAKALAGEIQNFTGVSDPYEAPPAPEVVVDSERETVEQSLERILDELERRGHIWRGVRERLLPEAERGSVRSLPRLEVGARETSDALMLATGAFSPLAGFMGEADYAAILADGRLSGGHPFTIPVLLRISEADRGRLFGADRIALWQDGEPVAVVEVEDEYRTFPDREALAVYGTDDLAHPGVKVLSDGGSWAIAGKVWGLRRPETGFPEQDLTPLQVRQARAERGWRTMVGFQTRNPVHRAHEYLQKVALESIDGLLLHPLVGETKSDDIPAEVRMRCYQELLANYFPAGRTLLATNPAWMRYAGPKEAVFHALVRRNYGCTHFIVGRDHAGVGSYYDTYAAHRVFDQYAPGELGIEIIRFEHTFWCKACEGMASSRTCPHDVSQHLALSGTAVRQMLAAGVELPGEFTRPEVARALAAGTGAAHP
;
A
#
# COMPACT_ATOMS: atom_id res chain seq x y z
N MET A 1 -5.43 -11.06 3.18
CA MET A 1 -4.16 -11.59 2.66
C MET A 1 -4.23 -13.10 2.68
N THR A 2 -3.97 -13.73 1.55
CA THR A 2 -3.82 -15.18 1.50
C THR A 2 -2.67 -15.61 2.42
N GLU A 3 -2.93 -16.53 3.35
CA GLU A 3 -1.93 -17.14 4.25
C GLU A 3 -0.95 -18.05 3.50
N ARG A 4 -0.28 -17.53 2.47
CA ARG A 4 0.72 -18.30 1.74
C ARG A 4 1.93 -18.48 2.65
N GLY A 5 2.31 -19.74 2.90
CA GLY A 5 3.51 -20.04 3.68
C GLY A 5 4.78 -19.82 2.88
N PHE A 6 5.88 -19.54 3.58
CA PHE A 6 7.20 -19.27 3.00
C PHE A 6 8.32 -19.71 3.95
N VAL A 7 9.54 -19.81 3.42
CA VAL A 7 10.74 -20.18 4.17
C VAL A 7 11.66 -18.97 4.26
N VAL A 8 12.08 -18.60 5.46
CA VAL A 8 13.19 -17.68 5.71
C VAL A 8 14.42 -18.49 6.09
N TRP A 9 15.44 -18.43 5.26
CA TRP A 9 16.63 -19.24 5.38
C TRP A 9 17.84 -18.41 5.77
N PHE A 10 18.19 -18.39 7.07
CA PHE A 10 19.42 -17.77 7.52
C PHE A 10 20.62 -18.67 7.26
N THR A 11 21.63 -18.12 6.58
CA THR A 11 22.93 -18.76 6.31
C THR A 11 24.07 -17.84 6.72
N GLY A 12 25.20 -18.41 7.14
CA GLY A 12 26.35 -17.65 7.64
C GLY A 12 27.25 -18.48 8.56
N LEU A 13 28.46 -18.01 8.79
CA LEU A 13 29.44 -18.68 9.66
C LEU A 13 28.94 -18.85 11.10
N SER A 14 29.54 -19.77 11.84
CA SER A 14 29.21 -20.00 13.27
C SER A 14 29.42 -18.71 14.07
N GLY A 15 28.48 -18.34 14.94
CA GLY A 15 28.57 -17.09 15.73
C GLY A 15 28.17 -15.81 15.00
N ALA A 16 27.83 -15.84 13.70
CA ALA A 16 27.43 -14.64 12.95
C ALA A 16 26.11 -13.99 13.39
N GLY A 17 25.33 -14.61 14.30
CA GLY A 17 24.08 -14.01 14.82
C GLY A 17 22.78 -14.55 14.19
N LYS A 18 22.84 -15.65 13.43
CA LYS A 18 21.66 -16.29 12.79
C LYS A 18 20.54 -16.63 13.79
N SER A 19 20.82 -17.37 14.85
CA SER A 19 19.80 -17.79 15.82
C SER A 19 19.19 -16.59 16.55
N THR A 20 19.97 -15.54 16.82
CA THR A 20 19.48 -14.27 17.39
C THR A 20 18.47 -13.59 16.46
N LEU A 21 18.79 -13.44 15.17
CA LEU A 21 17.88 -12.84 14.19
C LEU A 21 16.65 -13.71 13.91
N ALA A 22 16.82 -15.04 13.85
CA ALA A 22 15.73 -15.98 13.67
C ALA A 22 14.68 -15.87 14.77
N GLU A 23 15.11 -15.79 16.03
CA GLU A 23 14.22 -15.67 17.18
C GLU A 23 13.51 -14.32 17.22
N ARG A 24 14.22 -13.23 16.91
CA ARG A 24 13.62 -11.89 16.81
C ARG A 24 12.59 -11.82 15.69
N LEU A 25 12.90 -12.40 14.52
CA LEU A 25 11.97 -12.49 13.41
C LEU A 25 10.73 -13.34 13.76
N ARG A 26 10.90 -14.43 14.51
CA ARG A 26 9.80 -15.27 14.99
C ARG A 26 8.78 -14.45 15.76
N VAL A 27 9.22 -13.61 16.69
CA VAL A 27 8.36 -12.74 17.50
C VAL A 27 7.57 -11.76 16.63
N GLU A 28 8.24 -11.08 15.70
CA GLU A 28 7.60 -10.10 14.81
C GLU A 28 6.54 -10.76 13.90
N LEU A 29 6.88 -11.89 13.29
CA LEU A 29 5.95 -12.63 12.43
C LEU A 29 4.75 -13.17 13.22
N GLN A 30 4.94 -13.63 14.45
CA GLN A 30 3.83 -14.04 15.31
C GLN A 30 2.93 -12.87 15.71
N ALA A 31 3.48 -11.68 15.95
CA ALA A 31 2.71 -10.47 16.21
C ALA A 31 1.83 -10.07 15.00
N LEU A 32 2.26 -10.41 13.78
CA LEU A 32 1.46 -10.29 12.56
C LEU A 32 0.45 -11.42 12.37
N GLY A 33 0.26 -12.30 13.36
CA GLY A 33 -0.67 -13.43 13.33
C GLY A 33 -0.17 -14.62 12.49
N ARG A 34 1.12 -14.69 12.16
CA ARG A 34 1.67 -15.81 11.39
C ARG A 34 1.95 -17.02 12.29
N ARG A 35 1.68 -18.21 11.77
CA ARG A 35 2.13 -19.48 12.37
C ARG A 35 3.58 -19.72 11.99
N VAL A 36 4.50 -19.59 12.95
CA VAL A 36 5.95 -19.63 12.72
C VAL A 36 6.58 -20.81 13.44
N GLU A 37 7.45 -21.54 12.74
CA GLU A 37 8.28 -22.60 13.30
C GLU A 37 9.76 -22.28 13.07
N VAL A 38 10.58 -22.32 14.13
CA VAL A 38 12.02 -22.10 14.02
C VAL A 38 12.73 -23.45 13.93
N LEU A 39 13.54 -23.63 12.90
CA LEU A 39 14.34 -24.82 12.68
C LEU A 39 15.82 -24.46 12.90
N ASP A 40 16.27 -24.54 14.15
CA ASP A 40 17.68 -24.32 14.49
C ASP A 40 18.52 -25.56 14.16
N GLY A 41 19.67 -25.35 13.53
CA GLY A 41 20.54 -26.42 13.08
C GLY A 41 21.09 -27.29 14.22
N ASP A 42 21.33 -26.72 15.40
CA ASP A 42 21.84 -27.47 16.56
C ASP A 42 20.72 -28.34 17.15
N GLU A 43 19.50 -27.80 17.26
CA GLU A 43 18.32 -28.54 17.75
C GLU A 43 17.95 -29.70 16.83
N VAL A 44 17.85 -29.45 15.52
CA VAL A 44 17.50 -30.46 14.51
C VAL A 44 18.50 -31.63 14.53
N ARG A 45 19.79 -31.36 14.81
CA ARG A 45 20.83 -32.40 14.97
C ARG A 45 20.59 -33.35 16.13
N THR A 46 19.94 -32.90 17.19
CA THR A 46 19.63 -33.77 18.34
C THR A 46 18.45 -34.71 18.09
N HIS A 47 17.58 -34.37 17.14
CA HIS A 47 16.35 -35.11 16.85
C HIS A 47 16.39 -35.79 15.48
N LEU A 48 16.22 -35.02 14.40
CA LEU A 48 16.04 -35.54 13.04
C LEU A 48 17.35 -35.95 12.39
N SER A 49 18.47 -35.43 12.86
CA SER A 49 19.81 -35.67 12.32
C SER A 49 20.75 -36.35 13.32
N LYS A 50 20.18 -37.04 14.32
CA LYS A 50 20.95 -37.79 15.31
C LYS A 50 21.81 -38.85 14.62
N GLY A 51 23.10 -38.86 14.94
CA GLY A 51 24.08 -39.79 14.37
C GLY A 51 24.87 -39.24 13.17
N LEU A 52 24.51 -38.07 12.62
CA LEU A 52 25.31 -37.41 11.59
C LEU A 52 26.53 -36.70 12.21
N GLY A 53 27.72 -36.97 11.68
CA GLY A 53 28.96 -36.30 12.01
C GLY A 53 29.13 -34.95 11.30
N PHE A 54 30.36 -34.51 11.12
CA PHE A 54 30.68 -33.18 10.55
C PHE A 54 31.36 -33.24 9.18
N SER A 55 31.30 -34.39 8.49
CA SER A 55 31.71 -34.51 7.09
C SER A 55 30.83 -33.63 6.19
N LYS A 56 31.29 -33.40 4.96
CA LYS A 56 30.50 -32.69 3.95
C LYS A 56 29.17 -33.40 3.69
N GLU A 57 29.19 -34.72 3.52
CA GLU A 57 28.01 -35.54 3.23
C GLU A 57 26.98 -35.50 4.37
N ASP A 58 27.45 -35.54 5.62
CA ASP A 58 26.60 -35.44 6.81
C ASP A 58 25.97 -34.04 6.93
N ARG A 59 26.73 -32.98 6.63
CA ARG A 59 26.23 -31.60 6.59
C ARG A 59 25.19 -31.43 5.50
N ASP A 60 25.48 -31.91 4.29
CA ASP A 60 24.56 -31.86 3.15
C ASP A 60 23.24 -32.57 3.51
N THR A 61 23.34 -33.75 4.12
CA THR A 61 22.16 -34.52 4.58
C THR A 61 21.39 -33.76 5.66
N ASN A 62 22.06 -33.16 6.64
CA ASN A 62 21.41 -32.37 7.67
C ASN A 62 20.64 -31.17 7.07
N ILE A 63 21.27 -30.44 6.15
CA ILE A 63 20.62 -29.30 5.48
C ILE A 63 19.42 -29.75 4.65
N ARG A 64 19.50 -30.88 3.93
CA ARG A 64 18.35 -31.44 3.21
C ARG A 64 17.20 -31.79 4.14
N ARG A 65 17.48 -32.35 5.32
CA ARG A 65 16.44 -32.66 6.33
C ARG A 65 15.76 -31.39 6.85
N ILE A 66 16.54 -30.35 7.17
CA ILE A 66 15.99 -29.04 7.55
C ILE A 66 15.12 -28.48 6.42
N GLY A 67 15.62 -28.50 5.17
CA GLY A 67 14.90 -28.02 3.99
C GLY A 67 13.59 -28.77 3.74
N TYR A 68 13.57 -30.08 3.94
CA TYR A 68 12.35 -30.89 3.82
C TYR A 68 11.28 -30.46 4.84
N VAL A 69 11.64 -30.30 6.11
CA VAL A 69 10.70 -29.85 7.15
C VAL A 69 10.24 -28.41 6.89
N ALA A 70 11.16 -27.52 6.55
CA ALA A 70 10.85 -26.12 6.21
C ALA A 70 9.81 -26.03 5.08
N ARG A 71 9.99 -26.85 4.04
CA ARG A 71 9.04 -26.97 2.94
C ARG A 71 7.66 -27.46 3.40
N LEU A 72 7.58 -28.44 4.29
CA LEU A 72 6.29 -28.94 4.80
C LEU A 72 5.53 -27.87 5.58
N VAL A 73 6.23 -27.12 6.43
CA VAL A 73 5.65 -25.98 7.18
C VAL A 73 5.11 -24.93 6.21
N ALA A 74 5.93 -24.51 5.23
CA ALA A 74 5.53 -23.52 4.24
C ALA A 74 4.34 -23.98 3.36
N ARG A 75 4.32 -25.26 2.95
CA ARG A 75 3.19 -25.82 2.19
C ARG A 75 1.89 -25.87 2.98
N SER A 76 1.96 -25.88 4.31
CA SER A 76 0.80 -25.90 5.21
C SER A 76 0.29 -24.48 5.56
N GLY A 77 0.82 -23.44 4.90
CA GLY A 77 0.51 -22.03 5.15
C GLY A 77 1.33 -21.39 6.28
N GLY A 78 2.21 -22.15 6.93
CA GLY A 78 3.10 -21.66 7.99
C GLY A 78 4.33 -20.93 7.46
N VAL A 79 5.11 -20.34 8.36
CA VAL A 79 6.41 -19.75 8.06
C VAL A 79 7.50 -20.57 8.73
N ALA A 80 8.41 -21.13 7.95
CA ALA A 80 9.59 -21.79 8.47
C ALA A 80 10.74 -20.79 8.56
N VAL A 81 11.33 -20.62 9.73
CA VAL A 81 12.52 -19.79 9.94
C VAL A 81 13.68 -20.70 10.29
N THR A 82 14.66 -20.83 9.40
CA THR A 82 15.79 -21.76 9.61
C THR A 82 17.04 -21.02 10.04
N ALA A 83 17.74 -21.50 11.06
CA ALA A 83 19.03 -20.97 11.48
C ALA A 83 20.11 -22.06 11.37
N ALA A 84 20.76 -22.15 10.21
CA ALA A 84 21.80 -23.15 9.95
C ALA A 84 23.04 -22.50 9.33
N ILE A 85 24.22 -23.14 9.45
CA ILE A 85 25.42 -22.64 8.75
C ILE A 85 25.24 -22.79 7.24
N SER A 86 24.71 -23.93 6.79
CA SER A 86 24.44 -24.26 5.38
C SER A 86 25.55 -23.80 4.41
N PRO A 87 26.80 -24.29 4.57
CA PRO A 87 27.96 -23.64 3.98
C PRO A 87 28.06 -23.75 2.46
N TYR A 88 27.54 -24.84 1.88
CA TYR A 88 27.67 -25.10 0.44
C TYR A 88 26.46 -24.55 -0.33
N ARG A 89 26.73 -23.76 -1.36
CA ARG A 89 25.74 -23.13 -2.22
C ARG A 89 24.84 -24.16 -2.87
N GLN A 90 25.42 -25.25 -3.39
CA GLN A 90 24.68 -26.29 -4.12
C GLN A 90 23.47 -26.79 -3.32
N ILE A 91 23.64 -27.01 -2.02
CA ILE A 91 22.57 -27.53 -1.17
C ILE A 91 21.53 -26.45 -0.84
N ARG A 92 21.94 -25.20 -0.65
CA ARG A 92 20.99 -24.09 -0.48
C ARG A 92 20.13 -23.90 -1.73
N ASP A 93 20.74 -23.97 -2.91
CA ASP A 93 20.05 -23.89 -4.21
C ASP A 93 19.10 -25.10 -4.40
N GLU A 94 19.51 -26.31 -3.99
CA GLU A 94 18.67 -27.51 -3.98
C GLU A 94 17.41 -27.32 -3.11
N VAL A 95 17.56 -26.80 -1.89
CA VAL A 95 16.44 -26.55 -0.98
C VAL A 95 15.53 -25.42 -1.51
N ARG A 96 16.13 -24.33 -2.01
CA ARG A 96 15.41 -23.20 -2.61
C ARG A 96 14.48 -23.65 -3.72
N ALA A 97 14.95 -24.52 -4.61
CA ALA A 97 14.17 -25.03 -5.74
C ALA A 97 12.94 -25.87 -5.33
N GLN A 98 12.89 -26.37 -4.10
CA GLN A 98 11.81 -27.25 -3.63
C GLN A 98 10.76 -26.53 -2.78
N ALA A 99 11.05 -25.32 -2.30
CA ALA A 99 10.17 -24.54 -1.44
C ALA A 99 9.18 -23.70 -2.27
N PRO A 100 7.91 -23.53 -1.81
CA PRO A 100 6.90 -22.76 -2.53
C PRO A 100 7.20 -21.25 -2.58
N ALA A 101 7.96 -20.76 -1.61
CA ALA A 101 8.56 -19.42 -1.54
C ALA A 101 9.77 -19.51 -0.60
N PHE A 102 10.92 -19.02 -1.03
CA PHE A 102 12.20 -19.13 -0.31
C PHE A 102 12.89 -17.77 -0.25
N PHE A 103 13.31 -17.39 0.95
CA PHE A 103 13.90 -16.10 1.24
C PHE A 103 15.22 -16.30 1.99
N GLU A 104 16.34 -16.17 1.29
CA GLU A 104 17.68 -16.38 1.83
C GLU A 104 18.23 -15.11 2.46
N VAL A 105 18.57 -15.20 3.75
CA VAL A 105 19.23 -14.14 4.50
C VAL A 105 20.67 -14.53 4.76
N TYR A 106 21.60 -13.82 4.13
CA TYR A 106 23.00 -13.97 4.41
C TYR A 106 23.41 -13.09 5.58
N VAL A 107 23.76 -13.74 6.70
CA VAL A 107 24.31 -13.07 7.88
C VAL A 107 25.83 -13.01 7.75
N ARG A 108 26.32 -11.88 7.25
CA ARG A 108 27.74 -11.61 7.03
C ARG A 108 28.41 -11.22 8.34
N CYS A 109 29.57 -11.84 8.56
CA CYS A 109 30.55 -11.49 9.60
C CYS A 109 31.90 -12.04 9.13
N SER A 110 32.96 -11.25 9.24
CA SER A 110 34.34 -11.64 8.99
C SER A 110 34.79 -12.72 9.97
N LEU A 111 35.71 -13.57 9.51
CA LEU A 111 36.31 -14.60 10.36
C LEU A 111 37.10 -13.99 11.53
N GLU A 112 37.72 -12.83 11.32
CA GLU A 112 38.48 -12.10 12.35
C GLU A 112 37.59 -11.74 13.53
N GLU A 113 36.46 -11.08 13.26
CA GLU A 113 35.51 -10.69 14.31
C GLU A 113 34.86 -11.91 14.98
N LEU A 114 34.53 -12.96 14.22
CA LEU A 114 33.98 -14.19 14.79
C LEU A 114 34.98 -14.89 15.71
N THR A 115 36.26 -14.89 15.35
CA THR A 115 37.35 -15.41 16.18
C THR A 115 37.56 -14.54 17.42
N ARG A 116 37.43 -13.22 17.29
CA ARG A 116 37.51 -12.29 18.43
C ARG A 116 36.36 -12.49 19.43
N ARG A 117 35.14 -12.71 18.92
CA ARG A 117 33.95 -12.93 19.76
C ARG A 117 33.94 -14.32 20.41
N ASP A 118 34.36 -15.34 19.65
CA ASP A 118 34.35 -16.78 19.96
C ASP A 118 33.28 -17.23 20.98
N VAL A 119 32.03 -16.88 20.72
CA VAL A 119 30.90 -17.02 21.67
C VAL A 119 30.75 -18.44 22.22
N LYS A 120 31.12 -19.46 21.44
CA LYS A 120 31.02 -20.87 21.81
C LYS A 120 32.39 -21.51 22.15
N GLY A 121 33.49 -20.76 22.11
CA GLY A 121 34.85 -21.29 22.28
C GLY A 121 35.27 -22.27 21.18
N LEU A 122 34.64 -22.20 20.00
CA LEU A 122 34.83 -23.15 18.90
C LEU A 122 35.93 -22.69 17.94
N TYR A 123 36.11 -21.38 17.76
CA TYR A 123 37.15 -20.84 16.87
C TYR A 123 38.54 -21.10 17.44
N ALA A 124 38.75 -20.87 18.74
CA ALA A 124 40.03 -21.18 19.39
C ALA A 124 40.42 -22.65 19.22
N LYS A 125 39.48 -23.58 19.44
CA LYS A 125 39.69 -25.03 19.27
C LYS A 125 39.92 -25.43 17.82
N ALA A 126 39.19 -24.83 16.88
CA ALA A 126 39.37 -25.08 15.45
C ALA A 126 40.75 -24.61 14.96
N LEU A 127 41.20 -23.42 15.38
CA LEU A 127 42.52 -22.87 15.05
C LEU A 127 43.66 -23.69 15.68
N ALA A 128 43.43 -24.28 16.85
CA ALA A 128 44.35 -25.22 17.49
C ALA A 128 44.36 -26.62 16.84
N GLY A 129 43.50 -26.89 15.86
CA GLY A 129 43.39 -28.18 15.16
C GLY A 129 42.61 -29.25 15.92
N GLU A 130 42.00 -28.91 17.06
CA GLU A 130 41.19 -29.84 17.88
C GLU A 130 39.84 -30.15 17.22
N ILE A 131 39.31 -29.25 16.39
CA ILE A 131 38.08 -29.43 15.62
C ILE A 131 38.42 -29.49 14.13
N GLN A 132 38.30 -30.70 13.57
CA GLN A 132 38.48 -30.93 12.14
C GLN A 132 37.24 -30.49 11.34
N ASN A 133 37.44 -30.11 10.07
CA ASN A 133 36.39 -29.68 9.15
C ASN A 133 35.50 -28.55 9.69
N PHE A 134 36.08 -27.56 10.38
CA PHE A 134 35.35 -26.42 10.90
C PHE A 134 35.15 -25.36 9.81
N THR A 135 33.89 -25.07 9.48
CA THR A 135 33.54 -24.17 8.40
C THR A 135 34.07 -22.76 8.65
N GLY A 136 34.76 -22.20 7.65
CA GLY A 136 35.45 -20.91 7.70
C GLY A 136 36.90 -21.01 8.14
N VAL A 137 37.36 -22.16 8.67
CA VAL A 137 38.76 -22.38 9.10
C VAL A 137 39.39 -23.52 8.30
N SER A 138 38.90 -24.75 8.47
CA SER A 138 39.42 -25.95 7.79
C SER A 138 38.46 -26.54 6.74
N ASP A 139 37.25 -25.97 6.59
CA ASP A 139 36.23 -26.31 5.60
C ASP A 139 35.65 -25.00 5.01
N PRO A 140 35.35 -24.91 3.69
CA PRO A 140 34.94 -23.63 3.09
C PRO A 140 33.51 -23.20 3.45
N TYR A 141 33.26 -21.89 3.39
CA TYR A 141 31.93 -21.31 3.34
C TYR A 141 31.73 -20.59 2.01
N GLU A 142 30.72 -21.00 1.26
CA GLU A 142 30.39 -20.39 -0.04
C GLU A 142 29.29 -19.35 0.18
N ALA A 143 29.65 -18.06 0.20
CA ALA A 143 28.68 -16.98 0.32
C ALA A 143 27.65 -17.03 -0.82
N PRO A 144 26.35 -16.81 -0.54
CA PRO A 144 25.35 -16.80 -1.60
C PRO A 144 25.59 -15.60 -2.54
N PRO A 145 25.54 -15.79 -3.86
CA PRO A 145 25.82 -14.71 -4.82
C PRO A 145 24.65 -13.73 -4.97
N ALA A 146 23.42 -14.19 -4.71
CA ALA A 146 22.20 -13.39 -4.86
C ALA A 146 21.18 -13.73 -3.74
N PRO A 147 21.53 -13.52 -2.46
CA PRO A 147 20.55 -13.65 -1.38
C PRO A 147 19.51 -12.55 -1.48
N GLU A 148 18.30 -12.81 -0.98
CA GLU A 148 17.26 -11.78 -0.89
C GLU A 148 17.67 -10.63 0.04
N VAL A 149 18.39 -10.93 1.13
CA VAL A 149 18.95 -9.92 2.04
C VAL A 149 20.36 -10.30 2.48
N VAL A 150 21.26 -9.31 2.51
CA VAL A 150 22.53 -9.38 3.24
C VAL A 150 22.45 -8.47 4.45
N VAL A 151 22.74 -9.01 5.63
CA VAL A 151 22.90 -8.23 6.87
C VAL A 151 24.33 -8.37 7.37
N ASP A 152 24.90 -7.27 7.86
CA ASP A 152 26.28 -7.24 8.37
C ASP A 152 26.30 -7.10 9.89
N SER A 153 26.44 -8.23 10.58
CA SER A 153 26.43 -8.30 12.04
C SER A 153 27.65 -7.67 12.74
N GLU A 154 28.60 -7.12 11.98
CA GLU A 154 29.73 -6.34 12.50
C GLU A 154 29.42 -4.85 12.53
N ARG A 155 28.56 -4.40 11.61
CA ARG A 155 28.28 -2.99 11.36
C ARG A 155 26.87 -2.58 11.75
N GLU A 156 25.98 -3.55 11.83
CA GLU A 156 24.56 -3.36 12.12
C GLU A 156 24.20 -3.89 13.50
N THR A 157 23.26 -3.20 14.16
CA THR A 157 22.58 -3.75 15.32
C THR A 157 21.56 -4.83 14.90
N VAL A 158 21.12 -5.65 15.86
CA VAL A 158 20.10 -6.67 15.61
C VAL A 158 18.82 -6.04 15.07
N GLU A 159 18.43 -4.87 15.57
CA GLU A 159 17.25 -4.12 15.15
C GLU A 159 17.38 -3.62 13.71
N GLN A 160 18.54 -3.09 13.33
CA GLN A 160 18.79 -2.65 11.96
C GLN A 160 18.70 -3.81 10.97
N SER A 161 19.37 -4.94 11.27
CA SER A 161 19.31 -6.14 10.44
C SER A 161 17.89 -6.72 10.35
N LEU A 162 17.16 -6.75 11.47
CA LEU A 162 15.77 -7.22 11.50
C LEU A 162 14.85 -6.33 10.65
N GLU A 163 14.95 -5.01 10.75
CA GLU A 163 14.12 -4.09 9.97
C GLU A 163 14.37 -4.26 8.47
N ARG A 164 15.62 -4.46 8.05
CA ARG A 164 15.95 -4.77 6.64
C ARG A 164 15.29 -6.06 6.16
N ILE A 165 15.28 -7.10 6.98
CA ILE A 165 14.62 -8.37 6.65
C ILE A 165 13.11 -8.18 6.53
N LEU A 166 12.49 -7.44 7.46
CA LEU A 166 11.05 -7.17 7.44
C LEU A 166 10.63 -6.28 6.27
N ASP A 167 11.40 -5.23 5.96
CA ASP A 167 11.19 -4.36 4.78
C ASP A 167 11.19 -5.19 3.49
N GLU A 168 12.18 -6.08 3.32
CA GLU A 168 12.30 -6.88 2.10
C GLU A 168 11.21 -7.99 2.04
N LEU A 169 10.84 -8.60 3.16
CA LEU A 169 9.70 -9.55 3.22
C LEU A 169 8.39 -8.86 2.83
N GLU A 170 8.17 -7.63 3.27
CA GLU A 170 6.98 -6.83 2.94
C GLU A 170 6.97 -6.43 1.46
N ARG A 171 8.12 -5.95 0.95
CA ARG A 171 8.32 -5.57 -0.46
C ARG A 171 8.04 -6.74 -1.41
N ARG A 172 8.46 -7.95 -1.03
CA ARG A 172 8.21 -9.19 -1.80
C ARG A 172 6.83 -9.82 -1.58
N GLY A 173 5.99 -9.21 -0.75
CA GLY A 173 4.63 -9.69 -0.51
C GLY A 173 4.49 -10.91 0.37
N HIS A 174 5.50 -11.23 1.17
CA HIS A 174 5.41 -12.29 2.18
C HIS A 174 4.65 -11.85 3.44
N ILE A 175 4.75 -10.57 3.80
CA ILE A 175 4.08 -9.98 4.96
C ILE A 175 3.47 -8.61 4.65
N TRP A 176 2.65 -8.14 5.58
CA TRP A 176 2.12 -6.79 5.61
C TRP A 176 2.18 -6.29 7.03
N ARG A 177 2.87 -5.17 7.26
CA ARG A 177 3.09 -4.62 8.61
C ARG A 177 2.15 -3.48 8.96
N GLY A 178 1.12 -3.27 8.15
CA GLY A 178 0.17 -2.20 8.37
C GLY A 178 0.69 -0.84 7.89
N VAL A 179 -0.14 0.18 8.09
CA VAL A 179 0.20 1.55 7.72
C VAL A 179 1.27 2.08 8.67
N ARG A 180 2.33 2.69 8.11
CA ARG A 180 3.37 3.40 8.85
C ARG A 180 3.40 4.85 8.41
N GLU A 181 3.42 5.76 9.38
CA GLU A 181 3.65 7.19 9.14
C GLU A 181 5.17 7.47 9.20
N ARG A 182 5.69 8.15 8.19
CA ARG A 182 7.11 8.49 7.99
C ARG A 182 7.24 10.00 7.89
N LEU A 183 7.21 10.65 9.05
CA LEU A 183 7.55 12.06 9.15
C LEU A 183 9.03 12.22 9.45
N LEU A 184 9.66 13.19 8.81
CA LEU A 184 11.06 13.50 9.03
C LEU A 184 11.26 13.98 10.49
N PRO A 185 12.19 13.37 11.26
CA PRO A 185 12.46 13.76 12.64
C PRO A 185 12.81 15.25 12.74
N GLU A 186 12.34 15.91 13.80
CA GLU A 186 12.54 17.36 13.98
C GLU A 186 14.02 17.76 13.98
N ALA A 187 14.89 16.92 14.57
CA ALA A 187 16.33 17.12 14.60
C ALA A 187 16.98 17.14 13.20
N GLU A 188 16.39 16.49 12.19
CA GLU A 188 16.93 16.46 10.83
C GLU A 188 16.43 17.61 9.95
N ARG A 189 15.33 18.28 10.34
CA ARG A 189 14.66 19.29 9.49
C ARG A 189 15.55 20.47 9.13
N GLY A 190 16.48 20.84 10.00
CA GLY A 190 17.44 21.93 9.74
C GLY A 190 18.36 21.66 8.53
N SER A 191 18.64 20.39 8.24
CA SER A 191 19.53 19.99 7.13
C SER A 191 18.82 19.92 5.76
N VAL A 192 17.47 19.96 5.74
CA VAL A 192 16.69 19.81 4.50
C VAL A 192 17.00 20.92 3.50
N ARG A 193 17.25 22.14 3.99
CA ARG A 193 17.55 23.29 3.14
C ARG A 193 18.89 23.20 2.40
N SER A 194 19.80 22.32 2.83
CA SER A 194 21.07 22.05 2.14
C SER A 194 21.00 20.90 1.15
N LEU A 195 19.89 20.14 1.11
CA LEU A 195 19.73 19.05 0.15
C LEU A 195 19.49 19.60 -1.27
N PRO A 196 19.87 18.83 -2.31
CA PRO A 196 19.42 19.07 -3.68
C PRO A 196 17.91 19.29 -3.73
N ARG A 197 17.49 20.41 -4.32
CA ARG A 197 16.10 20.89 -4.33
C ARG A 197 15.38 20.45 -5.60
N LEU A 198 14.18 19.90 -5.51
CA LEU A 198 13.29 19.68 -6.65
C LEU A 198 11.98 20.44 -6.42
N GLU A 199 11.64 21.35 -7.34
CA GLU A 199 10.31 21.98 -7.35
C GLU A 199 9.28 20.95 -7.80
N VAL A 200 8.18 20.88 -7.05
CA VAL A 200 7.08 19.95 -7.33
C VAL A 200 5.74 20.66 -7.29
N GLY A 201 4.78 20.15 -8.06
CA GLY A 201 3.41 20.66 -8.08
C GLY A 201 2.54 20.09 -6.96
N ALA A 202 1.26 20.48 -6.98
CA ALA A 202 0.29 20.03 -5.98
C ALA A 202 0.05 18.51 -6.01
N ARG A 203 0.13 17.88 -7.18
CA ARG A 203 -0.09 16.43 -7.34
C ARG A 203 1.05 15.61 -6.76
N GLU A 204 2.29 15.99 -7.06
CA GLU A 204 3.48 15.34 -6.52
C GLU A 204 3.59 15.56 -5.01
N THR A 205 3.24 16.75 -4.50
CA THR A 205 3.14 16.98 -3.05
C THR A 205 2.07 16.08 -2.42
N SER A 206 0.87 16.02 -3.02
CA SER A 206 -0.20 15.13 -2.55
C SER A 206 0.26 13.67 -2.48
N ASP A 207 0.89 13.16 -3.54
CA ASP A 207 1.39 11.79 -3.57
C ASP A 207 2.52 11.56 -2.55
N ALA A 208 3.46 12.50 -2.41
CA ALA A 208 4.53 12.42 -1.41
C ALA A 208 3.96 12.36 0.03
N LEU A 209 2.98 13.20 0.37
CA LEU A 209 2.39 13.21 1.70
C LEU A 209 1.46 12.01 1.93
N MET A 210 0.81 11.47 0.89
CA MET A 210 0.06 10.22 0.94
C MET A 210 0.96 9.00 1.15
N LEU A 211 2.16 9.00 0.57
CA LEU A 211 3.21 8.01 0.85
C LEU A 211 3.73 8.14 2.28
N ALA A 212 4.01 9.38 2.73
CA ALA A 212 4.51 9.67 4.08
C ALA A 212 3.51 9.26 5.17
N THR A 213 2.21 9.45 4.97
CA THR A 213 1.17 9.04 5.94
C THR A 213 0.81 7.55 5.85
N GLY A 214 1.40 6.82 4.90
CA GLY A 214 1.11 5.42 4.64
C GLY A 214 -0.24 5.16 3.99
N ALA A 215 -0.89 6.18 3.43
CA ALA A 215 -2.16 6.04 2.73
C ALA A 215 -2.02 5.20 1.43
N PHE A 216 -0.84 5.19 0.80
CA PHE A 216 -0.49 4.37 -0.36
C PHE A 216 0.29 3.08 -0.03
N SER A 217 0.27 2.69 1.24
CA SER A 217 0.72 1.38 1.71
C SER A 217 0.31 0.20 0.79
N PRO A 218 1.23 -0.71 0.44
CA PRO A 218 2.52 -0.97 1.11
C PRO A 218 3.68 -0.08 0.65
N LEU A 219 3.46 0.85 -0.29
CA LEU A 219 4.54 1.70 -0.77
C LEU A 219 5.16 2.53 0.38
N ALA A 220 6.49 2.56 0.39
CA ALA A 220 7.27 3.37 1.32
C ALA A 220 7.70 4.72 0.73
N GLY A 221 7.53 4.88 -0.57
CA GLY A 221 7.88 6.08 -1.31
C GLY A 221 7.56 5.89 -2.79
N PHE A 222 8.18 6.71 -3.65
CA PHE A 222 7.97 6.62 -5.10
C PHE A 222 8.57 5.32 -5.63
N MET A 223 7.81 4.62 -6.46
CA MET A 223 8.12 3.23 -6.84
C MET A 223 9.29 3.12 -7.84
N GLY A 224 10.04 2.03 -7.74
CA GLY A 224 11.10 1.66 -8.67
C GLY A 224 10.60 1.02 -9.97
N GLU A 225 11.52 0.80 -10.90
CA GLU A 225 11.23 0.28 -12.25
C GLU A 225 10.49 -1.06 -12.23
N ALA A 226 10.88 -1.96 -11.32
CA ALA A 226 10.27 -3.30 -11.23
C ALA A 226 8.78 -3.24 -10.86
N ASP A 227 8.42 -2.39 -9.89
CA ASP A 227 7.02 -2.18 -9.51
C ASP A 227 6.25 -1.44 -10.60
N TYR A 228 6.87 -0.44 -11.23
CA TYR A 228 6.29 0.27 -12.37
C TYR A 228 5.93 -0.71 -13.50
N ALA A 229 6.88 -1.51 -13.96
CA ALA A 229 6.68 -2.48 -15.02
C ALA A 229 5.61 -3.53 -14.66
N ALA A 230 5.63 -4.04 -13.43
CA ALA A 230 4.66 -5.02 -12.95
C ALA A 230 3.23 -4.45 -12.89
N ILE A 231 3.07 -3.18 -12.50
CA ILE A 231 1.74 -2.54 -12.49
C ILE A 231 1.20 -2.41 -13.92
N LEU A 232 2.03 -2.02 -14.88
CA LEU A 232 1.59 -1.88 -16.27
C LEU A 232 1.20 -3.24 -16.89
N ALA A 233 1.91 -4.30 -16.53
CA ALA A 233 1.64 -5.65 -17.02
C ALA A 233 0.40 -6.27 -16.36
N ASP A 234 0.36 -6.26 -15.02
CA ASP A 234 -0.54 -7.13 -14.25
C ASP A 234 -1.45 -6.37 -13.27
N GLY A 235 -1.28 -5.06 -13.11
CA GLY A 235 -1.99 -4.27 -12.09
C GLY A 235 -1.61 -4.70 -10.67
N ARG A 236 -0.33 -5.03 -10.47
CA ARG A 236 0.27 -5.51 -9.21
C ARG A 236 1.67 -4.95 -9.04
N LEU A 237 2.10 -4.79 -7.78
CA LEU A 237 3.52 -4.57 -7.48
C LEU A 237 4.33 -5.81 -7.87
N SER A 238 5.64 -5.67 -7.99
CA SER A 238 6.56 -6.78 -8.30
C SER A 238 6.52 -7.91 -7.27
N GLY A 239 6.16 -7.59 -6.02
CA GLY A 239 5.86 -8.55 -4.96
C GLY A 239 4.48 -9.22 -5.04
N GLY A 240 3.68 -8.93 -6.07
CA GLY A 240 2.36 -9.52 -6.32
C GLY A 240 1.19 -8.82 -5.63
N HIS A 241 1.45 -7.86 -4.73
CA HIS A 241 0.40 -7.07 -4.06
C HIS A 241 -0.47 -6.34 -5.10
N PRO A 242 -1.81 -6.37 -4.99
CA PRO A 242 -2.68 -5.57 -5.83
C PRO A 242 -2.32 -4.08 -5.77
N PHE A 243 -2.09 -3.47 -6.93
CA PHE A 243 -1.83 -2.03 -7.05
C PHE A 243 -1.95 -1.64 -8.53
N THR A 244 -2.88 -0.74 -8.87
CA THR A 244 -3.35 -0.60 -10.26
C THR A 244 -2.91 0.68 -10.97
N ILE A 245 -2.31 1.63 -10.25
CA ILE A 245 -1.92 2.95 -10.78
C ILE A 245 -0.51 3.26 -10.28
N PRO A 246 0.46 3.57 -11.15
CA PRO A 246 1.79 4.00 -10.72
C PRO A 246 1.76 5.29 -9.88
N VAL A 247 2.63 5.37 -8.87
CA VAL A 247 2.87 6.56 -8.04
C VAL A 247 4.35 6.92 -8.19
N LEU A 248 4.61 7.87 -9.08
CA LEU A 248 5.95 8.19 -9.60
C LEU A 248 6.31 9.64 -9.32
N LEU A 249 7.57 9.90 -8.97
CA LEU A 249 8.14 11.24 -9.00
C LEU A 249 8.78 11.44 -10.38
N ARG A 250 7.98 11.92 -11.34
CA ARG A 250 8.44 12.17 -12.70
C ARG A 250 9.25 13.46 -12.75
N ILE A 251 10.38 13.42 -13.46
CA ILE A 251 11.30 14.55 -13.59
C ILE A 251 11.70 14.78 -15.05
N SER A 252 12.01 16.03 -15.35
CA SER A 252 12.54 16.41 -16.66
C SER A 252 13.98 15.89 -16.85
N GLU A 253 14.45 15.85 -18.10
CA GLU A 253 15.85 15.49 -18.38
C GLU A 253 16.83 16.53 -17.81
N ALA A 254 16.41 17.80 -17.72
CA ALA A 254 17.19 18.86 -17.08
C ALA A 254 17.32 18.64 -15.55
N ASP A 255 16.23 18.26 -14.89
CA ASP A 255 16.24 17.93 -13.46
C ASP A 255 17.07 16.68 -13.17
N ARG A 256 16.98 15.66 -14.03
CA ARG A 256 17.82 14.45 -13.95
C ARG A 256 19.30 14.82 -13.93
N GLY A 257 19.75 15.65 -14.88
CA GLY A 257 21.15 16.08 -14.93
C GLY A 257 21.61 16.83 -13.67
N ARG A 258 20.71 17.58 -13.03
CA ARG A 258 21.00 18.37 -11.82
C ARG A 258 20.97 17.55 -10.53
N LEU A 259 20.17 16.49 -10.49
CA LEU A 259 19.95 15.64 -9.32
C LEU A 259 20.75 14.34 -9.35
N PHE A 260 21.47 14.08 -10.44
CA PHE A 260 22.23 12.85 -10.65
C PHE A 260 23.20 12.57 -9.48
N GLY A 261 23.12 11.35 -8.94
CA GLY A 261 23.98 10.89 -7.86
C GLY A 261 23.64 11.44 -6.46
N ALA A 262 22.52 12.14 -6.30
CA ALA A 262 22.06 12.58 -4.98
C ALA A 262 21.46 11.41 -4.19
N ASP A 263 21.95 11.16 -2.97
CA ASP A 263 21.37 10.16 -2.07
C ASP A 263 20.03 10.63 -1.46
N ARG A 264 19.84 11.94 -1.32
CA ARG A 264 18.64 12.57 -0.77
C ARG A 264 18.26 13.82 -1.54
N ILE A 265 16.97 14.02 -1.77
CA ILE A 265 16.42 15.18 -2.48
C ILE A 265 15.30 15.78 -1.65
N ALA A 266 15.30 17.10 -1.48
CA ALA A 266 14.19 17.82 -0.87
C ALA A 266 13.16 18.22 -1.94
N LEU A 267 11.89 17.89 -1.70
CA LEU A 267 10.77 18.33 -2.52
C LEU A 267 10.24 19.67 -2.00
N TRP A 268 10.09 20.64 -2.87
CA TRP A 268 9.66 22.00 -2.54
C TRP A 268 8.40 22.37 -3.30
N GLN A 269 7.46 22.98 -2.59
CA GLN A 269 6.25 23.55 -3.16
C GLN A 269 6.13 24.99 -2.67
N ASP A 270 5.93 25.92 -3.60
CA ASP A 270 5.68 27.34 -3.31
C ASP A 270 6.71 27.97 -2.35
N GLY A 271 7.97 27.56 -2.47
CA GLY A 271 9.07 28.10 -1.66
C GLY A 271 9.26 27.45 -0.30
N GLU A 272 8.53 26.38 0.04
CA GLU A 272 8.73 25.63 1.28
C GLU A 272 9.00 24.12 1.02
N PRO A 273 9.88 23.48 1.81
CA PRO A 273 10.12 22.05 1.70
C PRO A 273 8.95 21.25 2.29
N VAL A 274 8.45 20.26 1.55
CA VAL A 274 7.29 19.44 1.94
C VAL A 274 7.64 18.00 2.27
N ALA A 275 8.66 17.44 1.63
CA ALA A 275 9.13 16.07 1.87
C ALA A 275 10.62 15.91 1.48
N VAL A 276 11.24 14.83 1.96
CA VAL A 276 12.54 14.35 1.50
C VAL A 276 12.37 12.98 0.86
N VAL A 277 13.02 12.77 -0.28
CA VAL A 277 13.15 11.46 -0.93
C VAL A 277 14.56 10.94 -0.64
N GLU A 278 14.66 9.75 -0.03
CA GLU A 278 15.90 8.96 0.01
C GLU A 278 15.97 8.16 -1.28
N VAL A 279 16.85 8.57 -2.19
CA VAL A 279 16.91 8.07 -3.56
C VAL A 279 17.44 6.65 -3.56
N GLU A 280 16.70 5.74 -4.19
CA GLU A 280 17.08 4.34 -4.38
C GLU A 280 17.53 4.08 -5.82
N ASP A 281 16.87 4.72 -6.81
CA ASP A 281 17.18 4.53 -8.23
C ASP A 281 16.59 5.66 -9.10
N GLU A 282 17.05 5.75 -10.34
CA GLU A 282 16.47 6.59 -11.40
C GLU A 282 16.31 5.80 -12.70
N TYR A 283 15.13 5.86 -13.32
CA TYR A 283 14.82 5.04 -14.49
C TYR A 283 13.93 5.75 -15.49
N ARG A 284 13.98 5.28 -16.74
CA ARG A 284 13.17 5.80 -17.82
C ARG A 284 11.77 5.19 -17.76
N THR A 285 10.77 6.03 -17.99
CA THR A 285 9.36 5.67 -18.00
C THR A 285 8.79 5.76 -19.40
N PHE A 286 7.59 5.18 -19.60
CA PHE A 286 6.95 5.11 -20.90
C PHE A 286 5.49 5.60 -20.82
N PRO A 287 5.26 6.94 -20.79
CA PRO A 287 3.93 7.53 -20.62
C PRO A 287 2.86 6.97 -21.56
N ASP A 288 3.18 6.73 -22.83
CA ASP A 288 2.21 6.20 -23.81
C ASP A 288 1.76 4.77 -23.46
N ARG A 289 2.69 3.94 -22.97
CA ARG A 289 2.36 2.57 -22.52
C ARG A 289 1.54 2.59 -21.24
N GLU A 290 1.90 3.48 -20.33
CA GLU A 290 1.15 3.68 -19.09
C GLU A 290 -0.26 4.21 -19.37
N ALA A 291 -0.41 5.11 -20.34
CA ALA A 291 -1.72 5.65 -20.72
C ALA A 291 -2.69 4.53 -21.12
N LEU A 292 -2.23 3.64 -22.00
CA LEU A 292 -3.02 2.48 -22.43
C LEU A 292 -3.26 1.47 -21.30
N ALA A 293 -2.25 1.19 -20.48
CA ALA A 293 -2.37 0.19 -19.40
C ALA A 293 -3.27 0.65 -18.23
N VAL A 294 -3.28 1.95 -17.92
CA VAL A 294 -3.99 2.53 -16.78
C VAL A 294 -5.35 3.10 -17.19
N TYR A 295 -5.42 3.86 -18.28
CA TYR A 295 -6.64 4.55 -18.72
C TYR A 295 -7.35 3.83 -19.86
N GLY A 296 -6.71 2.87 -20.53
CA GLY A 296 -7.28 2.16 -21.68
C GLY A 296 -7.35 3.00 -22.95
N THR A 297 -6.73 4.19 -22.96
CA THR A 297 -6.73 5.14 -24.07
C THR A 297 -5.47 6.01 -24.02
N ASP A 298 -5.04 6.51 -25.17
CA ASP A 298 -3.99 7.51 -25.37
C ASP A 298 -4.55 8.90 -25.75
N ASP A 299 -5.86 9.08 -25.65
CA ASP A 299 -6.53 10.34 -25.96
C ASP A 299 -6.16 11.45 -24.95
N LEU A 300 -5.52 12.51 -25.44
CA LEU A 300 -5.13 13.69 -24.66
C LEU A 300 -6.31 14.48 -24.09
N ALA A 301 -7.54 14.24 -24.56
CA ALA A 301 -8.75 14.78 -23.92
C ALA A 301 -9.07 14.10 -22.58
N HIS A 302 -8.55 12.89 -22.34
CA HIS A 302 -8.66 12.24 -21.04
C HIS A 302 -7.76 12.96 -20.01
N PRO A 303 -8.29 13.47 -18.88
CA PRO A 303 -7.51 14.27 -17.93
C PRO A 303 -6.24 13.56 -17.44
N GLY A 304 -6.35 12.29 -17.04
CA GLY A 304 -5.20 11.52 -16.57
C GLY A 304 -4.13 11.25 -17.65
N VAL A 305 -4.52 11.15 -18.93
CA VAL A 305 -3.57 10.96 -20.04
C VAL A 305 -2.84 12.28 -20.31
N LYS A 306 -3.55 13.41 -20.26
CA LYS A 306 -2.94 14.74 -20.37
C LYS A 306 -1.88 14.96 -19.29
N VAL A 307 -2.17 14.59 -18.04
CA VAL A 307 -1.20 14.67 -16.93
C VAL A 307 0.05 13.84 -17.23
N LEU A 308 -0.11 12.60 -17.70
CA LEU A 308 1.04 11.75 -18.06
C LEU A 308 1.87 12.35 -19.19
N SER A 309 1.21 12.87 -20.22
CA SER A 309 1.86 13.47 -21.39
C SER A 309 2.64 14.75 -21.06
N ASP A 310 2.18 15.52 -20.08
CA ASP A 310 2.86 16.75 -19.63
C ASP A 310 4.03 16.46 -18.67
N GLY A 311 4.10 15.24 -18.15
CA GLY A 311 5.12 14.82 -17.19
C GLY A 311 6.48 14.53 -17.84
N GLY A 312 7.50 14.42 -16.98
CA GLY A 312 8.83 13.98 -17.38
C GLY A 312 8.88 12.51 -17.80
N SER A 313 9.88 12.17 -18.62
CA SER A 313 10.14 10.79 -19.10
C SER A 313 11.06 9.98 -18.18
N TRP A 314 11.60 10.59 -17.13
CA TRP A 314 12.39 9.94 -16.09
C TRP A 314 11.63 9.95 -14.77
N ALA A 315 11.88 8.95 -13.92
CA ALA A 315 11.35 8.89 -12.57
C ALA A 315 12.47 8.63 -11.56
N ILE A 316 12.32 9.23 -10.37
CA ILE A 316 13.14 8.95 -9.19
C ILE A 316 12.37 7.99 -8.29
N ALA A 317 12.98 6.87 -7.96
CA ALA A 317 12.50 5.92 -6.96
C ALA A 317 13.14 6.24 -5.61
N GLY A 318 12.39 6.05 -4.53
CA GLY A 318 12.96 6.24 -3.20
C GLY A 318 11.94 6.40 -2.09
N LYS A 319 12.37 6.10 -0.86
CA LYS A 319 11.56 6.26 0.36
C LYS A 319 11.24 7.73 0.60
N VAL A 320 10.00 8.01 1.01
CA VAL A 320 9.52 9.38 1.24
C VAL A 320 9.35 9.65 2.73
N TRP A 321 9.91 10.79 3.16
CA TRP A 321 9.81 11.33 4.51
C TRP A 321 9.10 12.69 4.47
N GLY A 322 7.86 12.76 4.95
CA GLY A 322 7.10 14.01 4.96
C GLY A 322 7.61 14.99 6.02
N LEU A 323 7.73 16.27 5.71
CA LEU A 323 8.01 17.30 6.73
C LEU A 323 6.74 17.68 7.50
N ARG A 324 5.58 17.47 6.90
CA ARG A 324 4.25 17.73 7.46
C ARG A 324 3.27 16.64 7.03
N ARG A 325 2.07 16.67 7.61
CA ARG A 325 0.92 15.90 7.13
C ARG A 325 0.21 16.66 6.00
N PRO A 326 -0.62 16.00 5.17
CA PRO A 326 -1.46 16.70 4.21
C PRO A 326 -2.37 17.73 4.90
N GLU A 327 -2.47 18.91 4.32
CA GLU A 327 -3.35 19.98 4.76
C GLU A 327 -4.30 20.31 3.61
N THR A 328 -5.61 20.15 3.83
CA THR A 328 -6.61 20.34 2.78
C THR A 328 -7.48 21.58 2.99
N GLY A 329 -7.18 22.35 4.04
CA GLY A 329 -8.00 23.47 4.50
C GLY A 329 -9.11 23.07 5.48
N PHE A 330 -9.20 21.78 5.84
CA PHE A 330 -10.22 21.23 6.74
C PHE A 330 -9.54 20.50 7.91
N PRO A 331 -8.89 21.21 8.85
CA PRO A 331 -7.98 20.59 9.84
C PRO A 331 -8.67 19.58 10.77
N GLU A 332 -9.95 19.74 11.06
CA GLU A 332 -10.73 18.77 11.86
C GLU A 332 -10.98 17.46 11.11
N GLN A 333 -10.98 17.49 9.77
CA GLN A 333 -11.23 16.36 8.90
C GLN A 333 -9.95 15.81 8.24
N ASP A 334 -8.82 16.49 8.36
CA ASP A 334 -7.49 16.09 7.87
C ASP A 334 -6.88 14.96 8.74
N LEU A 335 -7.60 13.84 8.80
CA LEU A 335 -7.20 12.66 9.54
C LEU A 335 -6.31 11.76 8.68
N THR A 336 -5.16 11.34 9.22
CA THR A 336 -4.30 10.33 8.59
C THR A 336 -4.89 8.92 8.71
N PRO A 337 -4.37 7.93 7.96
CA PRO A 337 -4.85 6.56 8.10
C PRO A 337 -4.75 6.00 9.53
N LEU A 338 -3.71 6.37 10.28
CA LEU A 338 -3.55 5.97 11.68
C LEU A 338 -4.60 6.62 12.58
N GLN A 339 -4.89 7.91 12.38
CA GLN A 339 -5.91 8.63 13.15
C GLN A 339 -7.32 8.10 12.87
N VAL A 340 -7.65 7.76 11.62
CA VAL A 340 -8.95 7.14 11.29
C VAL A 340 -9.08 5.75 11.91
N ARG A 341 -8.01 4.94 11.92
CA ARG A 341 -7.99 3.64 12.61
C ARG A 341 -8.18 3.78 14.11
N GLN A 342 -7.54 4.77 14.73
CA GLN A 342 -7.73 5.09 16.14
C GLN A 342 -9.19 5.49 16.41
N ALA A 343 -9.74 6.41 15.62
CA ALA A 343 -11.13 6.85 15.72
C ALA A 343 -12.13 5.69 15.57
N ARG A 344 -11.85 4.71 14.71
CA ARG A 344 -12.61 3.46 14.57
C ARG A 344 -12.52 2.60 15.84
N ALA A 345 -11.33 2.44 16.41
CA ALA A 345 -11.11 1.64 17.61
C ALA A 345 -11.79 2.26 18.86
N GLU A 346 -11.68 3.57 19.04
CA GLU A 346 -12.33 4.32 20.13
C GLU A 346 -13.86 4.20 20.11
N ARG A 347 -14.45 4.07 18.92
CA ARG A 347 -15.89 3.84 18.73
C ARG A 347 -16.30 2.37 18.86
N GLY A 348 -15.36 1.45 19.05
CA GLY A 348 -15.62 0.02 19.13
C GLY A 348 -16.11 -0.61 17.81
N TRP A 349 -15.90 0.06 16.67
CA TRP A 349 -16.33 -0.45 15.37
C TRP A 349 -15.46 -1.63 14.93
N ARG A 350 -16.07 -2.80 14.75
CA ARG A 350 -15.41 -3.99 14.18
C ARG A 350 -15.42 -3.96 12.66
N THR A 351 -16.41 -3.32 12.07
CA THR A 351 -16.54 -3.13 10.64
C THR A 351 -16.71 -1.64 10.32
N MET A 352 -16.11 -1.20 9.22
CA MET A 352 -16.25 0.16 8.71
C MET A 352 -16.30 0.13 7.19
N VAL A 353 -17.22 0.86 6.60
CA VAL A 353 -17.38 1.00 5.15
C VAL A 353 -16.88 2.35 4.67
N GLY A 354 -16.02 2.35 3.66
CA GLY A 354 -15.56 3.58 3.02
C GLY A 354 -16.47 4.00 1.88
N PHE A 355 -16.81 5.29 1.81
CA PHE A 355 -17.49 5.91 0.67
C PHE A 355 -16.62 7.00 0.06
N GLN A 356 -16.07 6.73 -1.13
CA GLN A 356 -15.37 7.73 -1.95
C GLN A 356 -16.39 8.64 -2.62
N THR A 357 -16.14 9.95 -2.58
CA THR A 357 -16.85 10.88 -3.45
C THR A 357 -15.99 12.09 -3.82
N ARG A 358 -16.22 12.64 -5.01
CA ARG A 358 -15.78 14.00 -5.37
C ARG A 358 -16.97 14.95 -5.53
N ASN A 359 -18.20 14.43 -5.50
CA ASN A 359 -19.43 15.17 -5.72
C ASN A 359 -20.24 15.28 -4.41
N PRO A 360 -21.13 16.28 -4.28
CA PRO A 360 -22.13 16.31 -3.24
C PRO A 360 -22.92 14.99 -3.14
N VAL A 361 -23.25 14.58 -1.91
CA VAL A 361 -24.04 13.37 -1.66
C VAL A 361 -25.52 13.70 -1.84
N HIS A 362 -26.14 13.11 -2.85
CA HIS A 362 -27.59 13.18 -3.12
C HIS A 362 -28.30 11.91 -2.63
N ARG A 363 -29.61 11.80 -2.81
CA ARG A 363 -30.46 10.73 -2.22
C ARG A 363 -30.04 9.31 -2.62
N ALA A 364 -29.59 9.10 -3.87
CA ALA A 364 -28.99 7.82 -4.27
C ALA A 364 -27.71 7.50 -3.49
N HIS A 365 -26.76 8.42 -3.35
CA HIS A 365 -25.56 8.20 -2.54
C HIS A 365 -25.91 7.97 -1.05
N GLU A 366 -26.87 8.72 -0.50
CA GLU A 366 -27.40 8.51 0.86
C GLU A 366 -27.97 7.09 1.03
N TYR A 367 -28.74 6.61 0.06
CA TYR A 367 -29.31 5.25 0.07
C TYR A 367 -28.23 4.17 0.12
N LEU A 368 -27.20 4.27 -0.74
CA LEU A 368 -26.07 3.33 -0.74
C LEU A 368 -25.39 3.24 0.63
N GLN A 369 -25.12 4.41 1.23
CA GLN A 369 -24.48 4.51 2.54
C GLN A 369 -25.35 3.92 3.65
N LYS A 370 -26.66 4.19 3.64
CA LYS A 370 -27.60 3.68 4.64
C LYS A 370 -27.80 2.17 4.54
N VAL A 371 -27.94 1.63 3.33
CA VAL A 371 -28.03 0.18 3.13
C VAL A 371 -26.78 -0.53 3.65
N ALA A 372 -25.58 0.03 3.43
CA ALA A 372 -24.36 -0.55 3.98
C ALA A 372 -24.33 -0.52 5.52
N LEU A 373 -24.81 0.56 6.15
CA LEU A 373 -24.85 0.72 7.61
C LEU A 373 -25.80 -0.25 8.34
N GLU A 374 -26.73 -0.90 7.63
CA GLU A 374 -27.59 -1.95 8.22
C GLU A 374 -26.76 -3.16 8.69
N SER A 375 -25.63 -3.45 8.02
CA SER A 375 -24.77 -4.61 8.34
C SER A 375 -23.38 -4.21 8.84
N ILE A 376 -23.07 -2.92 8.90
CA ILE A 376 -21.71 -2.39 9.18
C ILE A 376 -21.76 -1.38 10.32
N ASP A 377 -20.76 -1.43 11.22
CA ASP A 377 -20.78 -0.64 12.45
C ASP A 377 -20.69 0.86 12.22
N GLY A 378 -19.89 1.28 11.23
CA GLY A 378 -19.71 2.68 10.89
C GLY A 378 -19.35 2.97 9.43
N LEU A 379 -19.56 4.22 9.04
CA LEU A 379 -19.30 4.77 7.72
C LEU A 379 -18.16 5.78 7.80
N LEU A 380 -17.14 5.60 6.96
CA LEU A 380 -16.17 6.64 6.63
C LEU A 380 -16.62 7.33 5.34
N LEU A 381 -17.25 8.50 5.46
CA LEU A 381 -17.48 9.40 4.33
C LEU A 381 -16.16 10.11 4.02
N HIS A 382 -15.56 9.79 2.88
CA HIS A 382 -14.16 10.13 2.58
C HIS A 382 -14.04 10.92 1.27
N PRO A 383 -14.51 12.18 1.24
CA PRO A 383 -14.44 13.02 0.06
C PRO A 383 -13.01 13.33 -0.39
N LEU A 384 -12.78 13.28 -1.69
CA LEU A 384 -11.55 13.74 -2.31
C LEU A 384 -11.54 15.26 -2.39
N VAL A 385 -10.47 15.85 -1.84
CA VAL A 385 -10.26 17.31 -1.76
C VAL A 385 -8.94 17.76 -2.41
N GLY A 386 -8.10 16.83 -2.84
CA GLY A 386 -6.98 17.15 -3.72
C GLY A 386 -7.44 17.63 -5.10
N GLU A 387 -6.49 17.82 -6.01
CA GLU A 387 -6.78 18.40 -7.33
C GLU A 387 -7.86 17.61 -8.09
N THR A 388 -8.85 18.36 -8.58
CA THR A 388 -9.99 17.87 -9.38
C THR A 388 -10.11 18.69 -10.66
N LYS A 389 -10.97 18.26 -11.58
CA LYS A 389 -11.18 18.98 -12.86
C LYS A 389 -11.93 20.29 -12.62
N SER A 390 -11.73 21.27 -13.49
CA SER A 390 -12.19 22.66 -13.28
C SER A 390 -13.71 22.85 -13.20
N ASP A 391 -14.51 21.88 -13.67
CA ASP A 391 -15.99 21.93 -13.61
C ASP A 391 -16.59 21.23 -12.37
N ASP A 392 -15.77 20.74 -11.45
CA ASP A 392 -16.22 20.16 -10.17
C ASP A 392 -16.58 21.26 -9.16
N ILE A 393 -17.52 20.94 -8.26
CA ILE A 393 -18.00 21.87 -7.23
C ILE A 393 -16.89 22.12 -6.19
N PRO A 394 -16.64 23.38 -5.75
CA PRO A 394 -15.60 23.71 -4.78
C PRO A 394 -15.64 22.87 -3.50
N ALA A 395 -14.48 22.58 -2.93
CA ALA A 395 -14.36 21.69 -1.77
C ALA A 395 -15.13 22.21 -0.55
N GLU A 396 -15.12 23.52 -0.30
CA GLU A 396 -15.82 24.15 0.83
C GLU A 396 -17.33 23.92 0.75
N VAL A 397 -17.90 24.03 -0.46
CA VAL A 397 -19.33 23.82 -0.70
C VAL A 397 -19.67 22.35 -0.48
N ARG A 398 -18.85 21.43 -1.01
CA ARG A 398 -19.04 19.99 -0.83
C ARG A 398 -18.95 19.58 0.65
N MET A 399 -17.97 20.10 1.37
CA MET A 399 -17.79 19.82 2.81
C MET A 399 -18.98 20.28 3.63
N ARG A 400 -19.52 21.48 3.36
CA ARG A 400 -20.77 21.95 3.99
C ARG A 400 -21.93 21.01 3.68
N CYS A 401 -22.08 20.56 2.43
CA CYS A 401 -23.13 19.60 2.07
C CYS A 401 -23.02 18.28 2.84
N TYR A 402 -21.81 17.76 3.04
CA TYR A 402 -21.59 16.53 3.80
C TYR A 402 -21.91 16.72 5.28
N GLN A 403 -21.50 17.84 5.87
CA GLN A 403 -21.79 18.16 7.27
C GLN A 403 -23.30 18.27 7.53
N GLU A 404 -24.03 19.01 6.68
CA GLU A 404 -25.49 19.12 6.76
C GLU A 404 -26.18 17.75 6.63
N LEU A 405 -25.71 16.92 5.71
CA LEU A 405 -26.28 15.59 5.52
C LEU A 405 -26.05 14.70 6.75
N LEU A 406 -24.80 14.63 7.24
CA LEU A 406 -24.44 13.76 8.36
C LEU A 406 -25.12 14.21 9.66
N ALA A 407 -25.17 15.51 9.94
CA ALA A 407 -25.76 16.06 11.16
C ALA A 407 -27.27 15.78 11.25
N ASN A 408 -27.99 15.90 10.13
CA ASN A 408 -29.45 15.83 10.14
C ASN A 408 -30.01 14.44 9.79
N TYR A 409 -29.26 13.60 9.07
CA TYR A 409 -29.81 12.39 8.45
C TYR A 409 -29.07 11.08 8.77
N PHE A 410 -28.00 11.12 9.57
CA PHE A 410 -27.24 9.95 9.99
C PHE A 410 -27.09 9.88 11.52
N PRO A 411 -26.99 8.67 12.12
CA PRO A 411 -26.65 8.54 13.53
C PRO A 411 -25.20 9.02 13.77
N ALA A 412 -25.02 10.07 14.59
CA ALA A 412 -23.70 10.68 14.83
C ALA A 412 -22.62 9.67 15.29
N GLY A 413 -23.01 8.65 16.07
CA GLY A 413 -22.11 7.60 16.56
C GLY A 413 -21.72 6.54 15.51
N ARG A 414 -22.28 6.59 14.28
CA ARG A 414 -22.02 5.61 13.20
C ARG A 414 -21.36 6.23 11.97
N THR A 415 -20.93 7.49 12.02
CA THR A 415 -20.32 8.18 10.89
C THR A 415 -19.04 8.90 11.27
N LEU A 416 -18.08 8.90 10.34
CA LEU A 416 -16.84 9.67 10.41
C LEU A 416 -16.64 10.37 9.07
N LEU A 417 -16.47 11.70 9.11
CA LEU A 417 -16.10 12.51 7.97
C LEU A 417 -14.59 12.78 8.05
N ALA A 418 -13.85 12.41 7.02
CA ALA A 418 -12.45 12.74 6.87
C ALA A 418 -12.18 13.17 5.43
N THR A 419 -11.16 13.97 5.18
CA THR A 419 -10.73 14.34 3.84
C THR A 419 -9.80 13.28 3.26
N ASN A 420 -9.86 13.09 1.94
CA ASN A 420 -8.87 12.34 1.17
C ASN A 420 -8.03 13.35 0.36
N PRO A 421 -6.77 13.60 0.74
CA PRO A 421 -5.93 14.60 0.09
C PRO A 421 -5.37 14.13 -1.27
N ALA A 422 -5.61 12.88 -1.66
CA ALA A 422 -5.29 12.37 -2.99
C ALA A 422 -5.90 13.24 -4.11
N TRP A 423 -5.29 13.21 -5.29
CA TRP A 423 -5.84 13.81 -6.51
C TRP A 423 -6.50 12.75 -7.39
N MET A 424 -7.49 13.18 -8.18
CA MET A 424 -8.32 12.29 -9.01
C MET A 424 -7.65 12.00 -10.36
N ARG A 425 -7.39 10.72 -10.69
CA ARG A 425 -6.78 10.31 -11.97
C ARG A 425 -7.81 10.10 -13.09
N TYR A 426 -9.06 9.83 -12.72
CA TYR A 426 -10.15 9.42 -13.61
C TYR A 426 -9.88 8.09 -14.35
N ALA A 427 -9.16 7.16 -13.72
CA ALA A 427 -8.79 5.87 -14.32
C ALA A 427 -9.86 4.78 -14.13
N GLY A 428 -11.12 5.16 -13.93
CA GLY A 428 -12.28 4.28 -13.90
C GLY A 428 -12.03 2.99 -13.09
N PRO A 429 -12.04 1.79 -13.72
CA PRO A 429 -11.86 0.53 -13.02
C PRO A 429 -10.52 0.41 -12.27
N LYS A 430 -9.41 0.88 -12.84
CA LYS A 430 -8.10 0.83 -12.18
C LYS A 430 -8.10 1.71 -10.94
N GLU A 431 -8.73 2.88 -10.99
CA GLU A 431 -8.82 3.77 -9.84
C GLU A 431 -9.85 3.31 -8.79
N ALA A 432 -10.86 2.53 -9.17
CA ALA A 432 -11.76 1.90 -8.21
C ALA A 432 -11.01 0.95 -7.27
N VAL A 433 -10.10 0.12 -7.82
CA VAL A 433 -9.21 -0.74 -7.02
C VAL A 433 -8.27 0.11 -6.17
N PHE A 434 -7.64 1.13 -6.76
CA PHE A 434 -6.75 2.05 -6.04
C PHE A 434 -7.46 2.72 -4.85
N HIS A 435 -8.67 3.23 -5.05
CA HIS A 435 -9.51 3.79 -4.01
C HIS A 435 -9.85 2.78 -2.91
N ALA A 436 -10.17 1.53 -3.26
CA ALA A 436 -10.42 0.49 -2.26
C ALA A 436 -9.17 0.22 -1.41
N LEU A 437 -7.98 0.16 -2.02
CA LEU A 437 -6.71 -0.03 -1.31
C LEU A 437 -6.39 1.14 -0.36
N VAL A 438 -6.62 2.38 -0.80
CA VAL A 438 -6.52 3.55 0.09
C VAL A 438 -7.47 3.39 1.28
N ARG A 439 -8.73 2.99 1.08
CA ARG A 439 -9.72 2.83 2.17
C ARG A 439 -9.36 1.71 3.13
N ARG A 440 -8.82 0.61 2.60
CA ARG A 440 -8.23 -0.45 3.42
C ARG A 440 -7.14 0.11 4.31
N ASN A 441 -6.26 0.96 3.77
CA ASN A 441 -5.17 1.58 4.52
C ASN A 441 -5.72 2.53 5.60
N TYR A 442 -6.82 3.23 5.36
CA TYR A 442 -7.57 4.00 6.37
C TYR A 442 -8.36 3.13 7.38
N GLY A 443 -8.34 1.81 7.25
CA GLY A 443 -8.97 0.88 8.20
C GLY A 443 -10.40 0.47 7.85
N CYS A 444 -10.88 0.79 6.64
CA CYS A 444 -12.15 0.26 6.16
C CYS A 444 -12.04 -1.24 5.93
N THR A 445 -13.04 -1.98 6.40
CA THR A 445 -13.24 -3.40 6.11
C THR A 445 -14.02 -3.63 4.82
N HIS A 446 -14.84 -2.64 4.44
CA HIS A 446 -15.69 -2.68 3.26
C HIS A 446 -15.53 -1.40 2.43
N PHE A 447 -15.79 -1.46 1.13
CA PHE A 447 -15.78 -0.31 0.24
C PHE A 447 -16.99 -0.33 -0.69
N ILE A 448 -17.71 0.79 -0.74
CA ILE A 448 -18.85 0.95 -1.64
C ILE A 448 -18.34 1.31 -3.03
N VAL A 449 -18.81 0.55 -4.02
CA VAL A 449 -18.59 0.85 -5.44
C VAL A 449 -19.95 0.91 -6.12
N GLY A 450 -20.23 2.06 -6.72
CA GLY A 450 -21.43 2.28 -7.51
C GLY A 450 -21.16 2.22 -9.02
N ARG A 451 -22.20 2.55 -9.77
CA ARG A 451 -22.15 2.77 -11.22
C ARG A 451 -21.07 3.79 -11.61
N ASP A 452 -20.29 3.50 -12.65
CA ASP A 452 -19.33 4.43 -13.29
C ASP A 452 -18.30 5.02 -12.30
N HIS A 453 -17.88 4.22 -11.31
CA HIS A 453 -16.96 4.67 -10.27
C HIS A 453 -15.62 5.12 -10.87
N ALA A 454 -15.18 6.31 -10.46
CA ALA A 454 -13.96 6.97 -10.96
C ALA A 454 -13.92 7.19 -12.49
N GLY A 455 -15.05 7.05 -13.18
CA GLY A 455 -15.15 7.31 -14.62
C GLY A 455 -15.15 8.80 -14.97
N VAL A 456 -14.83 9.05 -16.25
CA VAL A 456 -14.95 10.36 -16.91
C VAL A 456 -15.49 10.17 -18.32
N GLY A 457 -16.40 11.06 -18.73
CA GLY A 457 -17.01 11.02 -20.06
C GLY A 457 -17.65 9.67 -20.36
N SER A 458 -17.25 9.08 -21.49
CA SER A 458 -17.70 7.76 -21.95
C SER A 458 -16.52 6.80 -22.18
N TYR A 459 -15.39 7.02 -21.51
CA TYR A 459 -14.17 6.22 -21.72
C TYR A 459 -14.28 4.79 -21.16
N TYR A 460 -15.19 4.56 -20.20
CA TYR A 460 -15.32 3.28 -19.53
C TYR A 460 -16.74 2.72 -19.65
N ASP A 461 -16.85 1.39 -19.73
CA ASP A 461 -18.14 0.74 -19.54
C ASP A 461 -18.67 1.03 -18.13
N THR A 462 -19.99 1.24 -18.06
CA THR A 462 -20.73 1.65 -16.87
C THR A 462 -20.46 0.79 -15.63
N TYR A 463 -20.21 -0.52 -15.81
CA TYR A 463 -19.97 -1.47 -14.73
C TYR A 463 -18.57 -2.10 -14.78
N ALA A 464 -17.64 -1.55 -15.57
CA ALA A 464 -16.26 -2.03 -15.60
C ALA A 464 -15.60 -1.94 -14.22
N ALA A 465 -15.91 -0.92 -13.44
CA ALA A 465 -15.44 -0.76 -12.06
C ALA A 465 -16.00 -1.83 -11.10
N HIS A 466 -17.08 -2.53 -11.43
CA HIS A 466 -17.52 -3.69 -10.65
C HIS A 466 -16.71 -4.93 -11.03
N ARG A 467 -16.58 -5.19 -12.34
CA ARG A 467 -15.97 -6.42 -12.87
C ARG A 467 -14.47 -6.50 -12.64
N VAL A 468 -13.78 -5.36 -12.54
CA VAL A 468 -12.32 -5.34 -12.25
C VAL A 468 -11.98 -6.07 -10.95
N PHE A 469 -12.89 -6.05 -9.96
CA PHE A 469 -12.67 -6.73 -8.68
C PHE A 469 -12.77 -8.27 -8.80
N ASP A 470 -13.37 -8.81 -9.86
CA ASP A 470 -13.46 -10.26 -10.09
C ASP A 470 -12.10 -10.88 -10.48
N GLN A 471 -11.09 -10.04 -10.78
CA GLN A 471 -9.73 -10.45 -11.10
C GLN A 471 -8.89 -10.80 -9.85
N TYR A 472 -9.41 -10.55 -8.65
CA TYR A 472 -8.72 -10.77 -7.39
C TYR A 472 -9.32 -11.94 -6.62
N ALA A 473 -8.46 -12.74 -6.00
CA ALA A 473 -8.91 -13.85 -5.16
C ALA A 473 -9.61 -13.33 -3.88
N PRO A 474 -10.51 -14.11 -3.28
CA PRO A 474 -11.13 -13.75 -2.00
C PRO A 474 -10.08 -13.38 -0.94
N GLY A 475 -10.25 -12.22 -0.31
CA GLY A 475 -9.36 -11.70 0.73
C GLY A 475 -8.00 -11.18 0.23
N GLU A 476 -7.73 -11.21 -1.07
CA GLU A 476 -6.47 -10.72 -1.65
C GLU A 476 -6.28 -9.21 -1.47
N LEU A 477 -7.32 -8.43 -1.77
CA LEU A 477 -7.31 -6.97 -1.58
C LEU A 477 -7.22 -6.58 -0.10
N GLY A 478 -7.71 -7.45 0.81
CA GLY A 478 -7.82 -7.15 2.24
C GLY A 478 -8.95 -6.17 2.59
N ILE A 479 -9.90 -5.98 1.67
CA ILE A 479 -11.12 -5.18 1.84
C ILE A 479 -12.24 -5.81 1.00
N GLU A 480 -13.45 -5.87 1.56
CA GLU A 480 -14.63 -6.40 0.86
C GLU A 480 -15.34 -5.32 0.04
N ILE A 481 -15.81 -5.67 -1.15
CA ILE A 481 -16.43 -4.70 -2.06
C ILE A 481 -17.94 -4.87 -2.06
N ILE A 482 -18.66 -3.79 -1.75
CA ILE A 482 -20.12 -3.74 -1.81
C ILE A 482 -20.52 -3.02 -3.09
N ARG A 483 -21.10 -3.79 -4.02
CA ARG A 483 -21.49 -3.30 -5.35
C ARG A 483 -22.94 -2.86 -5.34
N PHE A 484 -23.20 -1.63 -5.77
CA PHE A 484 -24.55 -1.11 -5.92
C PHE A 484 -24.88 -0.82 -7.37
N GLU A 485 -26.05 -1.27 -7.82
CA GLU A 485 -26.53 -0.95 -9.16
C GLU A 485 -27.05 0.48 -9.26
N HIS A 486 -27.50 0.85 -10.46
CA HIS A 486 -28.05 2.17 -10.71
C HIS A 486 -29.23 2.41 -9.77
N THR A 487 -29.13 3.47 -8.98
CA THR A 487 -30.07 3.79 -7.90
C THR A 487 -30.76 5.11 -8.23
N PHE A 488 -32.08 5.14 -8.06
CA PHE A 488 -32.95 6.26 -8.45
C PHE A 488 -34.15 6.36 -7.50
N TRP A 489 -34.79 7.51 -7.46
CA TRP A 489 -36.09 7.64 -6.79
C TRP A 489 -37.18 7.10 -7.72
N CYS A 490 -38.02 6.19 -7.25
CA CYS A 490 -39.16 5.70 -8.02
C CYS A 490 -40.46 6.25 -7.44
N LYS A 491 -41.26 6.94 -8.26
CA LYS A 491 -42.55 7.52 -7.86
C LYS A 491 -43.54 6.45 -7.41
N ALA A 492 -43.63 5.33 -8.13
CA ALA A 492 -44.52 4.23 -7.79
C ALA A 492 -44.09 3.44 -6.54
N CYS A 493 -42.78 3.39 -6.22
CA CYS A 493 -42.29 2.77 -4.98
C CYS A 493 -42.25 3.75 -3.80
N GLU A 494 -42.50 5.04 -4.07
CA GLU A 494 -42.45 6.14 -3.10
C GLU A 494 -41.11 6.21 -2.34
N GLY A 495 -40.00 5.89 -3.02
CA GLY A 495 -38.71 5.75 -2.35
C GLY A 495 -37.51 5.56 -3.28
N MET A 496 -36.33 5.53 -2.67
CA MET A 496 -35.10 5.12 -3.34
C MET A 496 -35.14 3.62 -3.64
N ALA A 497 -34.82 3.27 -4.88
CA ALA A 497 -34.72 1.88 -5.32
C ALA A 497 -33.55 1.72 -6.30
N SER A 498 -33.33 0.48 -6.73
CA SER A 498 -32.35 0.14 -7.75
C SER A 498 -32.99 -0.70 -8.86
N SER A 499 -32.26 -0.91 -9.95
CA SER A 499 -32.63 -1.88 -10.99
C SER A 499 -32.85 -3.31 -10.47
N ARG A 500 -32.39 -3.65 -9.25
CA ARG A 500 -32.63 -4.95 -8.63
C ARG A 500 -33.90 -5.02 -7.78
N THR A 501 -34.43 -3.88 -7.36
CA THR A 501 -35.50 -3.82 -6.35
C THR A 501 -36.75 -3.10 -6.85
N CYS A 502 -36.67 -2.41 -7.99
CA CYS A 502 -37.80 -1.75 -8.65
C CYS A 502 -38.14 -2.47 -9.97
N PRO A 503 -39.39 -2.94 -10.16
CA PRO A 503 -39.83 -3.51 -11.43
C PRO A 503 -40.43 -2.48 -12.39
N HIS A 504 -40.56 -1.21 -11.97
CA HIS A 504 -41.25 -0.19 -12.74
C HIS A 504 -40.41 0.36 -13.90
N ASP A 505 -41.11 0.91 -14.89
CA ASP A 505 -40.49 1.53 -16.05
C ASP A 505 -39.75 2.83 -15.71
N VAL A 506 -38.75 3.18 -16.52
CA VAL A 506 -37.94 4.39 -16.37
C VAL A 506 -38.74 5.70 -16.31
N SER A 507 -39.96 5.74 -16.87
CA SER A 507 -40.89 6.88 -16.71
C SER A 507 -41.30 7.16 -15.26
N GLN A 508 -41.22 6.15 -14.37
CA GLN A 508 -41.46 6.31 -12.93
C GLN A 508 -40.21 6.74 -12.16
N HIS A 509 -39.04 6.74 -12.81
CA HIS A 509 -37.76 7.00 -12.17
C HIS A 509 -37.38 8.47 -12.29
N LEU A 510 -36.99 9.08 -11.18
CA LEU A 510 -36.35 10.38 -11.13
C LEU A 510 -34.84 10.19 -10.94
N ALA A 511 -34.08 10.58 -11.97
CA ALA A 511 -32.63 10.69 -11.93
C ALA A 511 -32.20 11.97 -12.66
N LEU A 512 -31.34 12.78 -12.04
CA LEU A 512 -30.82 14.01 -12.64
C LEU A 512 -29.35 13.83 -12.99
N SER A 513 -28.97 14.23 -14.21
CA SER A 513 -27.56 14.30 -14.61
C SER A 513 -26.88 15.49 -13.93
N GLY A 514 -25.55 15.43 -13.77
CA GLY A 514 -24.79 16.55 -13.22
C GLY A 514 -24.95 17.85 -14.03
N THR A 515 -25.13 17.72 -15.36
CA THR A 515 -25.43 18.87 -16.24
C THR A 515 -26.80 19.47 -15.94
N ALA A 516 -27.83 18.65 -15.77
CA ALA A 516 -29.17 19.13 -15.40
C ALA A 516 -29.16 19.83 -14.03
N VAL A 517 -28.47 19.25 -13.04
CA VAL A 517 -28.31 19.86 -11.71
C VAL A 517 -27.64 21.24 -11.81
N ARG A 518 -26.55 21.36 -12.56
CA ARG A 518 -25.87 22.67 -12.75
C ARG A 518 -26.75 23.69 -13.45
N GLN A 519 -27.50 23.28 -14.48
CA GLN A 519 -28.44 24.18 -15.18
C GLN A 519 -29.55 24.67 -14.25
N MET A 520 -30.10 23.79 -13.41
CA MET A 520 -31.11 24.16 -12.41
C MET A 520 -30.55 25.14 -11.39
N LEU A 521 -29.37 24.85 -10.82
CA LEU A 521 -28.70 25.75 -9.87
C LEU A 521 -28.40 27.13 -10.50
N ALA A 522 -27.84 27.16 -11.72
CA ALA A 522 -27.55 28.41 -12.42
C ALA A 522 -28.81 29.23 -12.75
N ALA A 523 -29.95 28.57 -12.96
CA ALA A 523 -31.23 29.20 -13.21
C ALA A 523 -32.00 29.57 -11.93
N GLY A 524 -31.43 29.31 -10.74
CA GLY A 524 -32.11 29.53 -9.45
C GLY A 524 -33.31 28.59 -9.22
N VAL A 525 -33.38 27.48 -9.96
CA VAL A 525 -34.46 26.48 -9.83
C VAL A 525 -34.09 25.51 -8.71
N GLU A 526 -35.01 25.34 -7.77
CA GLU A 526 -34.82 24.45 -6.63
C GLU A 526 -34.68 22.98 -7.06
N LEU A 527 -33.75 22.26 -6.45
CA LEU A 527 -33.55 20.84 -6.69
C LEU A 527 -34.64 20.02 -5.97
N PRO A 528 -35.27 19.01 -6.62
CA PRO A 528 -36.32 18.21 -5.99
C PRO A 528 -35.83 17.49 -4.73
N GLY A 529 -36.70 17.41 -3.71
CA GLY A 529 -36.42 16.71 -2.44
C GLY A 529 -36.18 15.20 -2.61
N GLU A 530 -36.76 14.63 -3.66
CA GLU A 530 -36.56 13.26 -4.11
C GLU A 530 -35.15 13.02 -4.66
N PHE A 531 -34.50 14.07 -5.18
CA PHE A 531 -33.12 14.00 -5.67
C PHE A 531 -32.10 14.31 -4.59
N THR A 532 -32.28 15.40 -3.82
CA THR A 532 -31.35 15.81 -2.76
C THR A 532 -32.10 16.39 -1.56
N ARG A 533 -31.50 16.32 -0.36
CA ARG A 533 -32.11 16.90 0.84
C ARG A 533 -32.19 18.43 0.73
N PRO A 534 -33.25 19.09 1.23
CA PRO A 534 -33.40 20.55 1.14
C PRO A 534 -32.22 21.34 1.72
N GLU A 535 -31.65 20.90 2.84
CA GLU A 535 -30.48 21.52 3.49
C GLU A 535 -29.26 21.47 2.57
N VAL A 536 -29.06 20.31 1.93
CA VAL A 536 -27.99 20.10 0.95
C VAL A 536 -28.23 20.95 -0.29
N ALA A 537 -29.47 21.04 -0.80
CA ALA A 537 -29.81 21.90 -1.93
C ALA A 537 -29.49 23.38 -1.64
N ARG A 538 -29.86 23.88 -0.46
CA ARG A 538 -29.54 25.25 -0.02
C ARG A 538 -28.05 25.50 0.07
N ALA A 539 -27.28 24.55 0.63
CA ALA A 539 -25.82 24.64 0.69
C ALA A 539 -25.20 24.72 -0.72
N LEU A 540 -25.72 23.96 -1.69
CA LEU A 540 -25.28 24.00 -3.08
C LEU A 540 -25.61 25.32 -3.77
N ALA A 541 -26.84 25.84 -3.60
CA ALA A 541 -27.25 27.11 -4.19
C ALA A 541 -26.39 28.27 -3.66
N ALA A 542 -26.20 28.34 -2.34
CA ALA A 542 -25.37 29.36 -1.70
C ALA A 542 -23.91 29.32 -2.17
N GLY A 543 -23.36 28.12 -2.40
CA GLY A 543 -21.98 27.91 -2.82
C GLY A 543 -21.71 28.16 -4.31
N THR A 544 -22.74 28.18 -5.14
CA THR A 544 -22.62 28.38 -6.61
C THR A 544 -23.01 29.78 -7.09
N GLY A 545 -23.29 30.70 -6.16
CA GLY A 545 -23.64 32.08 -6.48
C GLY A 545 -25.07 32.27 -6.99
N ALA A 546 -25.93 31.25 -6.89
CA ALA A 546 -27.35 31.36 -7.17
C ALA A 546 -28.03 32.05 -5.98
N ALA A 547 -28.20 33.36 -6.06
CA ALA A 547 -28.97 34.12 -5.09
C ALA A 547 -30.43 33.63 -5.12
N HIS A 548 -30.98 33.27 -3.95
CA HIS A 548 -32.43 33.17 -3.80
C HIS A 548 -33.05 34.57 -3.99
N PRO A 549 -34.14 34.71 -4.77
CA PRO A 549 -34.96 35.91 -4.77
C PRO A 549 -35.56 36.20 -3.40
#